data_AF-A0A5C4LSL1-F1
#
_entry.id   AF-A0A5C4LSL1-F1
#
_cell.length_a   1.000
_cell.length_b   1.000
_cell.length_c   1.000
_cell.angle_alpha   90.00
_cell.angle_beta   90.00
_cell.angle_gamma   90.00
#
_symmetry.space_group_name_H-M   'P 1'
#
loop_
_entity.id
_entity.type
_entity.pdbx_description
1 polymer ?
#
loop_
_entity_poly.entity_id
_entity_poly.type
_entity_poly.pdbx_seq_one_letter_code
_entity_poly.pdbx_strand_id
1 'polypeptide(L)'
;MSAAAAPDWVAVVVRDVVLATAAVIGGVALLRPLVARSGSVPAATRAIRVLTRTAAFVGGTTLVLFAVTGHAVLWLAVPQALFMIGVTFTLGRPALAVASGLVLTLLTAFDAVVVAGHTGWDIAAGTVHTVAAAVWLGATATVATARRGTRYPTLRRLAPAAVTGGILIVLTGIAQAWMDGLRPDATAFGSTFGKVLLLKTALLGIAAVIGVLAHRRRWARSASKVSAVALAGALAAGSTLIAISPPPAAPVPGVPLLRSVPVSASQQLPVLVVPQRPGWNLVHVDSTDVAVGTDRGHLTPVAARPGTTGGWALVELPPGSSKIWIQHGETPTSLHVDTGHGPPATPDIAGPDGPECASAALGALAAGADTPLASCPGDRLANQDARSLAAVVAFIADRGGHTITLVGDSSPRSLAATEVVRDAAAAHHLAIAPRPQADSALLVVSGWTEANTTLLGVLHSQVPSLGAYLAPWLANSRMLAYGSGAVVALRFDPRSPQPLQYATTLRRIAGNDESASAAGYRGWLVAKGASDTGPTSLYAGSLISWLPANLAMPISGGWIENGIIAKITQPLD
;
A
#
# COMPACT_ATOMS: atom_id res chain seq x y z
N MET A 1 -6.52 2.78 9.33
CA MET A 1 -5.30 2.51 10.13
C MET A 1 -5.56 3.08 11.51
N SER A 2 -5.48 2.28 12.58
CA SER A 2 -5.29 2.84 13.92
C SER A 2 -4.13 3.82 13.82
N ALA A 3 -4.25 5.03 14.37
CA ALA A 3 -3.14 5.97 14.42
C ALA A 3 -1.93 5.20 14.97
N ALA A 4 -0.97 4.90 14.09
CA ALA A 4 0.22 4.16 14.50
C ALA A 4 0.84 5.04 15.58
N ALA A 5 0.89 4.55 16.82
CA ALA A 5 1.55 5.25 17.89
C ALA A 5 2.91 5.69 17.35
N ALA A 6 3.22 6.99 17.50
CA ALA A 6 4.46 7.53 16.99
C ALA A 6 5.61 6.60 17.42
N PRO A 7 6.48 6.18 16.49
CA PRO A 7 7.50 5.20 16.80
C PRO A 7 8.29 5.68 18.01
N ASP A 8 8.48 4.81 19.00
CA ASP A 8 9.34 5.12 20.13
C ASP A 8 10.78 5.26 19.60
N TRP A 9 11.17 6.49 19.34
CA TRP A 9 12.47 6.82 18.75
C TRP A 9 13.61 6.39 19.66
N VAL A 10 13.40 6.37 20.97
CA VAL A 10 14.40 5.88 21.93
C VAL A 10 14.62 4.40 21.68
N ALA A 11 13.53 3.65 21.48
CA ALA A 11 13.57 2.23 21.22
C ALA A 11 14.31 1.88 19.93
N VAL A 12 14.05 2.63 18.84
CA VAL A 12 14.75 2.45 17.56
C VAL A 12 16.25 2.73 17.71
N VAL A 13 16.61 3.88 18.32
CA VAL A 13 18.02 4.26 18.51
C VAL A 13 18.77 3.25 19.38
N VAL A 14 18.14 2.78 20.46
CA VAL A 14 18.72 1.77 21.35
C VAL A 14 18.97 0.47 20.61
N ARG A 15 18.00 -0.01 19.83
CA ARG A 15 18.14 -1.24 19.02
C ARG A 15 19.28 -1.13 18.02
N ASP A 16 19.38 -0.01 17.31
CA ASP A 16 20.45 0.20 16.31
C ASP A 16 21.85 0.23 16.95
N VAL A 17 21.98 0.87 18.12
CA VAL A 17 23.25 0.88 18.87
C VAL A 17 23.65 -0.53 19.28
N VAL A 18 22.69 -1.36 19.72
CA VAL A 18 22.94 -2.76 20.08
C VAL A 18 23.35 -3.57 18.85
N LEU A 19 22.63 -3.47 17.73
CA LEU A 19 22.94 -4.19 16.49
C LEU A 19 24.32 -3.80 15.93
N ALA A 20 24.63 -2.50 15.91
CA ALA A 20 25.94 -2.00 15.50
C ALA A 20 27.06 -2.51 16.41
N THR A 21 26.81 -2.54 17.72
CA THR A 21 27.77 -3.07 18.72
C THR A 21 28.02 -4.56 18.51
N ALA A 22 26.96 -5.36 18.36
CA ALA A 22 27.06 -6.78 18.09
C ALA A 22 27.80 -7.06 16.77
N ALA A 23 27.52 -6.30 15.71
CA ALA A 23 28.19 -6.38 14.42
C ALA A 23 29.70 -6.07 14.53
N VAL A 24 30.09 -5.03 15.29
CA VAL A 24 31.50 -4.70 15.57
C VAL A 24 32.18 -5.86 16.31
N ILE A 25 31.57 -6.37 17.38
CA ILE A 25 32.14 -7.46 18.20
C ILE A 25 32.30 -8.74 17.38
N GLY A 26 31.25 -9.15 16.66
CA GLY A 26 31.27 -10.31 15.79
C GLY A 26 32.30 -10.20 14.67
N GLY A 27 32.36 -9.04 14.00
CA GLY A 27 33.34 -8.74 12.96
C GLY A 27 34.79 -8.79 13.43
N VAL A 28 35.10 -8.18 14.59
CA VAL A 28 36.45 -8.25 15.20
C VAL A 28 36.86 -9.69 15.46
N ALA A 29 35.92 -10.53 15.91
CA ALA A 29 36.17 -11.93 16.22
C ALA A 29 36.36 -12.78 14.95
N LEU A 30 35.53 -12.58 13.92
CA LEU A 30 35.63 -13.22 12.61
C LEU A 30 36.99 -12.94 11.92
N LEU A 31 37.49 -11.71 12.03
CA LEU A 31 38.74 -11.29 11.39
C LEU A 31 39.99 -11.64 12.21
N ARG A 32 39.84 -12.23 13.40
CA ARG A 32 40.93 -12.53 14.32
C ARG A 32 42.07 -13.37 13.70
N PRO A 33 41.81 -14.42 12.89
CA PRO A 33 42.87 -15.23 12.28
C PRO A 33 43.81 -14.43 11.37
N LEU A 34 43.29 -13.42 10.66
CA LEU A 34 44.07 -12.57 9.74
C LEU A 34 45.07 -11.68 10.49
N VAL A 35 44.74 -11.33 11.74
CA VAL A 35 45.56 -10.47 12.61
C VAL A 35 46.56 -11.30 13.44
N ALA A 36 46.16 -12.48 13.91
CA ALA A 36 46.97 -13.31 14.80
C ALA A 36 48.29 -13.82 14.19
N ARG A 37 48.35 -13.99 12.85
CA ARG A 37 49.55 -14.48 12.13
C ARG A 37 50.76 -13.54 12.14
N SER A 38 50.71 -12.35 12.77
CA SER A 38 51.77 -11.33 12.65
C SER A 38 52.84 -11.31 13.75
N GLY A 39 52.74 -12.13 14.80
CA GLY A 39 53.71 -12.16 15.92
C GLY A 39 53.77 -10.90 16.81
N SER A 40 53.26 -9.76 16.34
CA SER A 40 53.32 -8.44 17.01
C SER A 40 52.11 -8.15 17.92
N VAL A 41 51.77 -9.04 18.85
CA VAL A 41 50.41 -9.18 19.40
C VAL A 41 50.11 -8.63 20.82
N PRO A 42 51.03 -8.34 21.77
CA PRO A 42 50.59 -8.13 23.16
C PRO A 42 49.65 -6.95 23.41
N ALA A 43 49.83 -5.83 22.71
CA ALA A 43 49.21 -4.57 23.11
C ALA A 43 48.04 -4.06 22.25
N ALA A 44 48.06 -4.28 20.93
CA ALA A 44 46.88 -4.03 20.08
C ALA A 44 45.71 -4.91 20.54
N THR A 45 46.00 -6.12 21.00
CA THR A 45 45.03 -7.05 21.56
C THR A 45 44.45 -6.55 22.90
N ARG A 46 45.19 -5.74 23.67
CA ARG A 46 44.70 -5.20 24.94
C ARG A 46 43.67 -4.08 24.72
N ALA A 47 43.95 -3.13 23.82
CA ALA A 47 43.00 -2.05 23.48
C ALA A 47 41.72 -2.59 22.84
N ILE A 48 41.83 -3.55 21.92
CA ILE A 48 40.68 -4.23 21.33
C ILE A 48 39.88 -4.95 22.42
N ARG A 49 40.52 -5.77 23.27
CA ARG A 49 39.81 -6.48 24.34
C ARG A 49 39.08 -5.53 25.30
N VAL A 50 39.69 -4.40 25.67
CA VAL A 50 39.03 -3.41 26.54
C VAL A 50 37.83 -2.81 25.82
N LEU A 51 37.98 -2.34 24.58
CA LEU A 51 36.88 -1.80 23.80
C LEU A 51 35.73 -2.80 23.61
N THR A 52 36.05 -4.04 23.20
CA THR A 52 35.06 -5.10 22.99
C THR A 52 34.37 -5.49 24.29
N ARG A 53 35.07 -5.51 25.44
CA ARG A 53 34.45 -5.79 26.75
C ARG A 53 33.51 -4.68 27.20
N THR A 54 33.92 -3.42 27.09
CA THR A 54 33.06 -2.29 27.44
C THR A 54 31.83 -2.27 26.54
N ALA A 55 32.02 -2.44 25.23
CA ALA A 55 30.92 -2.48 24.27
C ALA A 55 29.99 -3.68 24.49
N ALA A 56 30.53 -4.88 24.77
CA ALA A 56 29.74 -6.07 25.05
C ALA A 56 28.91 -5.94 26.33
N PHE A 57 29.47 -5.36 27.38
CA PHE A 57 28.75 -5.14 28.63
C PHE A 57 27.62 -4.14 28.44
N VAL A 58 27.92 -2.96 27.88
CA VAL A 58 26.89 -1.92 27.62
C VAL A 58 25.82 -2.46 26.68
N GLY A 59 26.21 -2.98 25.51
CA GLY A 59 25.27 -3.52 24.52
C GLY A 59 24.44 -4.68 25.05
N GLY A 60 25.04 -5.60 25.83
CA GLY A 60 24.34 -6.73 26.43
C GLY A 60 23.32 -6.31 27.49
N THR A 61 23.72 -5.42 28.42
CA THR A 61 22.80 -4.90 29.44
C THR A 61 21.66 -4.10 28.81
N THR A 62 21.96 -3.26 27.83
CA THR A 62 20.95 -2.49 27.09
C THR A 62 19.97 -3.40 26.36
N LEU A 63 20.44 -4.45 25.69
CA LEU A 63 19.57 -5.40 24.97
C LEU A 63 18.63 -6.17 25.91
N VAL A 64 19.13 -6.62 27.06
CA VAL A 64 18.30 -7.31 28.06
C VAL A 64 17.25 -6.37 28.66
N LEU A 65 17.65 -5.14 29.01
CA LEU A 65 16.72 -4.13 29.52
C LEU A 65 15.61 -3.83 28.49
N PHE A 66 15.99 -3.72 27.22
CA PHE A 66 15.08 -3.47 26.11
C PHE A 66 14.07 -4.60 25.89
N ALA A 67 14.50 -5.86 26.10
CA ALA A 67 13.59 -7.00 26.06
C ALA A 67 12.65 -7.07 27.27
N VAL A 68 13.14 -6.73 28.47
CA VAL A 68 12.33 -6.71 29.69
C VAL A 68 11.24 -5.64 29.62
N THR A 69 11.48 -4.52 28.94
CA THR A 69 10.46 -3.47 28.72
C THR A 69 9.50 -3.79 27.56
N GLY A 70 9.58 -4.97 26.96
CA GLY A 70 8.66 -5.42 25.90
C GLY A 70 9.01 -4.91 24.49
N HIS A 71 10.17 -4.29 24.30
CA HIS A 71 10.58 -3.75 23.00
C HIS A 71 11.47 -4.69 22.18
N ALA A 72 11.85 -5.84 22.75
CA ALA A 72 12.54 -6.92 22.05
C ALA A 72 12.11 -8.29 22.57
N VAL A 73 12.33 -9.31 21.75
CA VAL A 73 11.96 -10.68 22.08
C VAL A 73 12.99 -11.30 23.02
N LEU A 74 12.59 -11.56 24.27
CA LEU A 74 13.48 -11.97 25.36
C LEU A 74 14.33 -13.21 25.01
N TRP A 75 13.74 -14.20 24.33
CA TRP A 75 14.43 -15.44 23.97
C TRP A 75 15.57 -15.24 22.96
N LEU A 76 15.57 -14.14 22.20
CA LEU A 76 16.63 -13.79 21.26
C LEU A 76 17.63 -12.81 21.89
N ALA A 77 17.14 -11.82 22.62
CA ALA A 77 17.91 -10.78 23.27
C ALA A 77 18.93 -11.34 24.29
N VAL A 78 18.50 -12.31 25.12
CA VAL A 78 19.37 -12.91 26.15
C VAL A 78 20.54 -13.70 25.53
N PRO A 79 20.33 -14.65 24.59
CA PRO A 79 21.44 -15.30 23.91
C PRO A 79 22.39 -14.32 23.23
N GLN A 80 21.88 -13.32 22.51
CA GLN A 80 22.72 -12.32 21.83
C GLN A 80 23.57 -11.53 22.82
N ALA A 81 23.02 -11.11 23.96
CA ALA A 81 23.77 -10.46 25.04
C ALA A 81 24.87 -11.38 25.62
N LEU A 82 24.55 -12.64 25.88
CA LEU A 82 25.52 -13.63 26.36
C LEU A 82 26.64 -13.87 25.35
N PHE A 83 26.34 -13.95 24.06
CA PHE A 83 27.34 -14.10 23.00
C PHE A 83 28.21 -12.86 22.85
N MET A 84 27.66 -11.64 22.95
CA MET A 84 28.44 -10.41 22.97
C MET A 84 29.51 -10.45 24.07
N ILE A 85 29.13 -10.86 25.27
CA ILE A 85 30.05 -11.01 26.42
C ILE A 85 31.04 -12.17 26.17
N GLY A 86 30.53 -13.34 25.75
CA GLY A 86 31.29 -14.57 25.52
C GLY A 86 32.40 -14.41 24.48
N VAL A 87 32.13 -13.71 23.39
CA VAL A 87 33.12 -13.42 22.33
C VAL A 87 34.38 -12.80 22.92
N THR A 88 34.25 -11.90 23.90
CA THR A 88 35.40 -11.20 24.51
C THR A 88 36.40 -12.14 25.21
N PHE A 89 35.93 -13.28 25.72
CA PHE A 89 36.77 -14.31 26.34
C PHE A 89 37.44 -15.21 25.30
N THR A 90 36.84 -15.36 24.13
CA THR A 90 37.36 -16.21 23.04
C THR A 90 38.40 -15.52 22.16
N LEU A 91 38.52 -14.18 22.18
CA LEU A 91 39.46 -13.40 21.34
C LEU A 91 40.94 -13.83 21.44
N GLY A 92 41.32 -14.53 22.52
CA GLY A 92 42.65 -15.11 22.69
C GLY A 92 42.91 -16.36 21.85
N ARG A 93 41.86 -17.05 21.39
CA ARG A 93 41.91 -18.34 20.68
C ARG A 93 41.23 -18.18 19.32
N PRO A 94 41.99 -18.11 18.21
CA PRO A 94 41.44 -17.68 16.91
C PRO A 94 40.29 -18.54 16.41
N ALA A 95 40.35 -19.87 16.56
CA ALA A 95 39.26 -20.76 16.15
C ALA A 95 37.97 -20.51 16.95
N LEU A 96 38.07 -20.38 18.28
CA LEU A 96 36.90 -20.09 19.12
C LEU A 96 36.35 -18.68 18.87
N ALA A 97 37.21 -17.70 18.60
CA ALA A 97 36.79 -16.34 18.25
C ALA A 97 36.00 -16.30 16.94
N VAL A 98 36.42 -17.07 15.92
CA VAL A 98 35.67 -17.16 14.66
C VAL A 98 34.32 -17.83 14.88
N ALA A 99 34.27 -18.94 15.62
CA ALA A 99 33.01 -19.63 15.90
C ALA A 99 32.03 -18.75 16.69
N SER A 100 32.49 -18.12 17.78
CA SER A 100 31.64 -17.24 18.59
C SER A 100 31.23 -15.97 17.84
N GLY A 101 32.13 -15.40 17.04
CA GLY A 101 31.87 -14.26 16.17
C GLY A 101 30.82 -14.57 15.10
N LEU A 102 30.92 -15.73 14.45
CA LEU A 102 29.95 -16.19 13.46
C LEU A 102 28.56 -16.33 14.07
N VAL A 103 28.44 -16.99 15.24
CA VAL A 103 27.16 -17.14 15.93
C VAL A 103 26.57 -15.78 16.29
N LEU A 104 27.37 -14.87 16.85
CA LEU A 104 26.90 -13.52 17.18
C LEU A 104 26.42 -12.75 15.94
N THR A 105 27.17 -12.82 14.83
CA THR A 105 26.77 -12.17 13.57
C THR A 105 25.49 -12.77 13.01
N LEU A 106 25.31 -14.09 13.07
CA LEU A 106 24.08 -14.75 12.63
C LEU A 106 22.88 -14.40 13.51
N LEU A 107 23.04 -14.32 14.84
CA LEU A 107 21.99 -13.85 15.75
C LEU A 107 21.60 -12.39 15.44
N THR A 108 22.60 -11.55 15.18
CA THR A 108 22.39 -10.14 14.80
C THR A 108 21.63 -10.03 13.47
N ALA A 109 21.98 -10.86 12.48
CA ALA A 109 21.27 -10.94 11.21
C ALA A 109 19.84 -11.42 11.39
N PHE A 110 19.63 -12.45 12.22
CA PHE A 110 18.30 -12.97 12.53
C PHE A 110 17.41 -11.90 13.18
N ASP A 111 17.93 -11.15 14.16
CA ASP A 111 17.21 -10.01 14.77
C ASP A 111 16.88 -8.93 13.73
N ALA A 112 17.88 -8.49 12.95
CA ALA A 112 17.68 -7.45 11.94
C ALA A 112 16.64 -7.82 10.87
N VAL A 113 16.51 -9.10 10.54
CA VAL A 113 15.77 -9.55 9.35
C VAL A 113 14.44 -10.23 9.71
N VAL A 114 14.47 -11.25 10.56
CA VAL A 114 13.31 -12.11 10.82
C VAL A 114 12.36 -11.43 11.80
N VAL A 115 12.89 -10.80 12.84
CA VAL A 115 12.07 -10.05 13.81
C VAL A 115 11.48 -8.79 13.18
N ALA A 116 12.10 -8.26 12.12
CA ALA A 116 11.58 -7.14 11.34
C ALA A 116 10.48 -7.54 10.34
N GLY A 117 10.13 -8.83 10.22
CA GLY A 117 9.02 -9.30 9.40
C GLY A 117 9.34 -9.47 7.91
N HIS A 118 10.62 -9.46 7.52
CA HIS A 118 11.02 -9.74 6.14
C HIS A 118 10.76 -11.21 5.77
N THR A 119 10.41 -11.48 4.50
CA THR A 119 10.13 -12.83 4.00
C THR A 119 10.85 -13.12 2.68
N GLY A 120 11.13 -14.39 2.39
CA GLY A 120 11.72 -14.80 1.11
C GLY A 120 13.12 -14.21 0.84
N TRP A 121 13.29 -13.57 -0.31
CA TRP A 121 14.59 -13.03 -0.76
C TRP A 121 15.12 -11.89 0.11
N ASP A 122 14.24 -11.14 0.77
CA ASP A 122 14.62 -10.10 1.72
C ASP A 122 15.46 -10.68 2.87
N ILE A 123 15.18 -11.93 3.26
CA ILE A 123 15.91 -12.59 4.33
C ILE A 123 17.37 -12.84 3.93
N ALA A 124 17.58 -13.32 2.70
CA ALA A 124 18.89 -13.60 2.18
C ALA A 124 19.69 -12.29 1.99
N ALA A 125 19.08 -11.27 1.38
CA ALA A 125 19.71 -9.97 1.17
C ALA A 125 20.08 -9.29 2.50
N GLY A 126 19.16 -9.28 3.46
CA GLY A 126 19.39 -8.72 4.79
C GLY A 126 20.49 -9.46 5.56
N THR A 127 20.52 -10.80 5.50
CA THR A 127 21.56 -11.60 6.15
C THR A 127 22.95 -11.32 5.58
N VAL A 128 23.07 -11.28 4.24
CA VAL A 128 24.34 -10.93 3.57
C VAL A 128 24.75 -9.50 3.94
N HIS A 129 23.80 -8.56 3.99
CA HIS A 129 24.05 -7.18 4.40
C HIS A 129 24.62 -7.11 5.81
N THR A 130 24.00 -7.79 6.79
CA THR A 130 24.46 -7.78 8.19
C THR A 130 25.83 -8.43 8.35
N VAL A 131 26.10 -9.55 7.68
CA VAL A 131 27.41 -10.21 7.72
C VAL A 131 28.49 -9.30 7.11
N ALA A 132 28.21 -8.70 5.95
CA ALA A 132 29.12 -7.78 5.28
C ALA A 132 29.40 -6.53 6.13
N ALA A 133 28.36 -5.97 6.77
CA ALA A 133 28.48 -4.88 7.73
C ALA A 133 29.35 -5.25 8.93
N ALA A 134 29.15 -6.43 9.53
CA ALA A 134 29.96 -6.91 10.63
C ALA A 134 31.45 -7.01 10.24
N VAL A 135 31.75 -7.63 9.10
CA VAL A 135 33.13 -7.74 8.58
C VAL A 135 33.75 -6.34 8.37
N TRP A 136 33.02 -5.42 7.74
CA TRP A 136 33.53 -4.08 7.46
C TRP A 136 33.76 -3.25 8.73
N LEU A 137 32.80 -3.25 9.67
CA LEU A 137 32.89 -2.58 10.95
C LEU A 137 34.00 -3.19 11.83
N GLY A 138 34.11 -4.51 11.86
CA GLY A 138 35.15 -5.23 12.59
C GLY A 138 36.55 -4.92 12.06
N ALA A 139 36.73 -4.86 10.74
CA ALA A 139 37.98 -4.46 10.12
C ALA A 139 38.36 -3.02 10.51
N THR A 140 37.39 -2.11 10.45
CA THR A 140 37.55 -0.70 10.80
C THR A 140 37.96 -0.53 12.27
N ALA A 141 37.25 -1.18 13.20
CA ALA A 141 37.55 -1.16 14.62
C ALA A 141 38.97 -1.71 14.92
N THR A 142 39.34 -2.81 14.26
CA THR A 142 40.66 -3.44 14.40
C THR A 142 41.79 -2.53 13.91
N VAL A 143 41.61 -1.84 12.79
CA VAL A 143 42.60 -0.87 12.27
C VAL A 143 42.67 0.39 13.14
N ALA A 144 41.53 0.90 13.60
CA ALA A 144 41.44 2.08 14.44
C ALA A 144 42.18 1.90 15.78
N THR A 145 42.05 0.72 16.39
CA THR A 145 42.66 0.35 17.67
C THR A 145 44.10 -0.20 17.55
N ALA A 146 44.59 -0.44 16.32
CA ALA A 146 45.97 -0.86 16.10
C ALA A 146 46.99 0.21 16.52
N ARG A 147 48.14 -0.22 17.05
CA ARG A 147 49.26 0.67 17.40
C ARG A 147 49.75 1.42 16.15
N ARG A 148 50.25 2.65 16.33
CA ARG A 148 50.74 3.50 15.22
C ARG A 148 51.73 2.77 14.29
N GLY A 149 52.64 1.96 14.84
CA GLY A 149 53.63 1.20 14.04
C GLY A 149 53.07 -0.03 13.30
N THR A 150 51.94 -0.60 13.74
CA THR A 150 51.36 -1.82 13.13
C THR A 150 50.08 -1.55 12.34
N ARG A 151 49.56 -0.31 12.37
CA ARG A 151 48.31 0.06 11.70
C ARG A 151 48.34 -0.18 10.18
N TYR A 152 49.42 0.16 9.50
CA TYR A 152 49.54 -0.02 8.05
C TYR A 152 49.59 -1.51 7.63
N PRO A 153 50.43 -2.37 8.26
CA PRO A 153 50.37 -3.83 8.04
C PRO A 153 48.99 -4.43 8.31
N THR A 154 48.32 -4.02 9.40
CA THR A 154 46.96 -4.49 9.72
C THR A 154 45.97 -4.06 8.65
N LEU A 155 46.01 -2.79 8.21
CA LEU A 155 45.16 -2.28 7.15
C LEU A 155 45.36 -3.07 5.85
N ARG A 156 46.61 -3.31 5.42
CA ARG A 156 46.89 -4.05 4.17
C ARG A 156 46.32 -5.48 4.19
N ARG A 157 46.32 -6.13 5.36
CA ARG A 157 45.78 -7.49 5.52
C ARG A 157 44.26 -7.53 5.55
N LEU A 158 43.63 -6.54 6.18
CA LEU A 158 42.17 -6.48 6.32
C LEU A 158 41.49 -5.78 5.13
N ALA A 159 42.24 -5.05 4.31
CA ALA A 159 41.71 -4.30 3.16
C ALA A 159 40.86 -5.16 2.22
N PRO A 160 41.25 -6.39 1.81
CA PRO A 160 40.40 -7.21 0.94
C PRO A 160 39.05 -7.52 1.59
N ALA A 161 39.03 -7.96 2.84
CA ALA A 161 37.79 -8.26 3.57
C ALA A 161 36.92 -7.02 3.76
N ALA A 162 37.52 -5.87 4.09
CA ALA A 162 36.81 -4.61 4.26
C ALA A 162 36.22 -4.11 2.93
N VAL A 163 36.96 -4.21 1.82
CA VAL A 163 36.49 -3.80 0.50
C VAL A 163 35.36 -4.73 0.02
N THR A 164 35.54 -6.05 0.14
CA THR A 164 34.48 -7.02 -0.20
C THR A 164 33.22 -6.79 0.64
N GLY A 165 33.36 -6.59 1.95
CA GLY A 165 32.25 -6.23 2.83
C GLY A 165 31.55 -4.95 2.40
N GLY A 166 32.32 -3.89 2.11
CA GLY A 166 31.78 -2.62 1.61
C GLY A 166 31.00 -2.77 0.29
N ILE A 167 31.53 -3.52 -0.67
CA ILE A 167 30.86 -3.81 -1.94
C ILE A 167 29.56 -4.56 -1.70
N LEU A 168 29.57 -5.60 -0.86
CA LEU A 168 28.37 -6.39 -0.55
C LEU A 168 27.30 -5.55 0.16
N ILE A 169 27.67 -4.66 1.08
CA ILE A 169 26.73 -3.72 1.72
C ILE A 169 26.05 -2.83 0.67
N VAL A 170 26.81 -2.31 -0.30
CA VAL A 170 26.26 -1.49 -1.38
C VAL A 170 25.34 -2.30 -2.29
N LEU A 171 25.78 -3.48 -2.74
CA LEU A 171 24.98 -4.33 -3.64
C LEU A 171 23.68 -4.80 -2.98
N THR A 172 23.74 -5.26 -1.73
CA THR A 172 22.55 -5.68 -0.97
C THR A 172 21.65 -4.49 -0.65
N GLY A 173 22.20 -3.31 -0.37
CA GLY A 173 21.40 -2.09 -0.20
C GLY A 173 20.68 -1.66 -1.48
N ILE A 174 21.33 -1.78 -2.64
CA ILE A 174 20.70 -1.53 -3.96
C ILE A 174 19.61 -2.57 -4.23
N ALA A 175 19.90 -3.86 -3.98
CA ALA A 175 18.93 -4.93 -4.16
C ALA A 175 17.70 -4.73 -3.26
N GLN A 176 17.91 -4.38 -1.99
CA GLN A 176 16.83 -4.11 -1.05
C GLN A 176 16.01 -2.89 -1.46
N ALA A 177 16.65 -1.78 -1.86
CA ALA A 177 15.92 -0.62 -2.38
C ALA A 177 15.08 -0.97 -3.63
N TRP A 178 15.60 -1.82 -4.51
CA TRP A 178 14.86 -2.29 -5.68
C TRP A 178 13.67 -3.20 -5.32
N MET A 179 13.84 -4.09 -4.34
CA MET A 179 12.76 -4.95 -3.80
C MET A 179 11.68 -4.12 -3.09
N ASP A 180 12.08 -3.05 -2.40
CA ASP A 180 11.18 -2.08 -1.77
C ASP A 180 10.47 -1.17 -2.81
N GLY A 181 10.71 -1.39 -4.11
CA GLY A 181 10.09 -0.62 -5.19
C GLY A 181 10.63 0.80 -5.35
N LEU A 182 11.74 1.14 -4.68
CA LEU A 182 12.40 2.43 -4.81
C LEU A 182 13.07 2.52 -6.17
N ARG A 183 12.46 3.27 -7.08
CA ARG A 183 13.08 3.66 -8.35
C ARG A 183 13.82 4.99 -8.16
N PRO A 184 14.96 5.20 -8.83
CA PRO A 184 15.66 6.47 -8.82
C PRO A 184 14.88 7.49 -9.66
N ASP A 185 13.73 7.93 -9.15
CA ASP A 185 12.83 8.90 -9.78
C ASP A 185 12.67 10.17 -8.95
N ALA A 186 11.92 11.14 -9.50
CA ALA A 186 11.70 12.43 -8.85
C ALA A 186 10.97 12.29 -7.50
N THR A 187 10.12 11.28 -7.35
CA THR A 187 9.39 10.99 -6.11
C THR A 187 10.32 10.50 -5.01
N ALA A 188 11.21 9.55 -5.32
CA ALA A 188 12.19 9.06 -4.38
C ALA A 188 13.14 10.18 -3.95
N PHE A 189 13.77 10.90 -4.89
CA PHE A 189 14.74 11.94 -4.55
C PHE A 189 14.13 13.22 -3.99
N GLY A 190 12.87 13.53 -4.31
CA GLY A 190 12.14 14.65 -3.73
C GLY A 190 11.74 14.43 -2.28
N SER A 191 11.54 13.18 -1.87
CA SER A 191 11.11 12.79 -0.53
C SER A 191 12.19 12.99 0.54
N THR A 192 11.77 13.18 1.80
CA THR A 192 12.69 13.19 2.95
C THR A 192 13.45 11.87 3.06
N PHE A 193 12.78 10.75 2.80
CA PHE A 193 13.39 9.42 2.78
C PHE A 193 14.56 9.35 1.79
N GLY A 194 14.34 9.73 0.53
CA GLY A 194 15.39 9.71 -0.49
C GLY A 194 16.55 10.65 -0.19
N LYS A 195 16.29 11.82 0.41
CA LYS A 195 17.36 12.74 0.85
C LYS A 195 18.22 12.13 1.95
N VAL A 196 17.62 11.46 2.95
CA VAL A 196 18.37 10.78 4.01
C VAL A 196 19.11 9.56 3.45
N LEU A 197 18.52 8.84 2.49
CA LEU A 197 19.18 7.73 1.79
C LEU A 197 20.40 8.21 0.98
N LEU A 198 20.27 9.33 0.25
CA LEU A 198 21.38 9.97 -0.44
C LEU A 198 22.47 10.43 0.54
N LEU A 199 22.10 11.01 1.68
CA LEU A 199 23.06 11.39 2.72
C LEU A 199 23.81 10.17 3.26
N LYS A 200 23.10 9.09 3.61
CA LYS A 200 23.67 7.83 4.08
C LYS A 200 24.67 7.27 3.06
N THR A 201 24.27 7.18 1.80
CA THR A 201 25.11 6.64 0.72
C THR A 201 26.34 7.53 0.46
N ALA A 202 26.19 8.85 0.47
CA ALA A 202 27.30 9.79 0.34
C ALA A 202 28.30 9.67 1.51
N LEU A 203 27.81 9.57 2.75
CA LEU A 203 28.67 9.39 3.94
C LEU A 203 29.44 8.06 3.90
N LEU A 204 28.81 6.97 3.47
CA LEU A 204 29.49 5.68 3.25
C LEU A 204 30.54 5.78 2.14
N GLY A 205 30.22 6.45 1.03
CA GLY A 205 31.15 6.70 -0.07
C GLY A 205 32.38 7.50 0.37
N ILE A 206 32.17 8.58 1.13
CA ILE A 206 33.25 9.39 1.72
C ILE A 206 34.12 8.53 2.64
N ALA A 207 33.51 7.73 3.53
CA ALA A 207 34.25 6.85 4.43
C ALA A 207 35.13 5.84 3.66
N ALA A 208 34.59 5.24 2.58
CA ALA A 208 35.31 4.30 1.73
C ALA A 208 36.47 4.96 0.97
N VAL A 209 36.22 6.11 0.32
CA VAL A 209 37.24 6.85 -0.44
C VAL A 209 38.37 7.31 0.48
N ILE A 210 38.05 7.85 1.65
CA ILE A 210 39.07 8.26 2.64
C ILE A 210 39.86 7.04 3.13
N GLY A 211 39.21 5.90 3.33
CA GLY A 211 39.89 4.64 3.67
C GLY A 211 40.90 4.21 2.60
N VAL A 212 40.53 4.26 1.32
CA VAL A 212 41.41 3.93 0.19
C VAL A 212 42.54 4.95 0.03
N LEU A 213 42.24 6.25 0.17
CA LEU A 213 43.25 7.30 0.08
C LEU A 213 44.25 7.23 1.24
N ALA A 214 43.79 6.95 2.46
CA ALA A 214 44.64 6.72 3.63
C ALA A 214 45.50 5.44 3.47
N HIS A 215 45.04 4.46 2.69
CA HIS A 215 45.86 3.31 2.30
C HIS A 215 47.00 3.70 1.34
N ARG A 216 46.74 4.62 0.40
CA ARG A 216 47.71 5.02 -0.63
C ARG A 216 48.70 6.09 -0.20
N ARG A 217 48.25 7.12 0.52
CA ARG A 217 49.06 8.24 0.99
C ARG A 217 49.13 8.17 2.51
N ARG A 218 50.32 8.26 3.11
CA ARG A 218 50.60 8.12 4.56
C ARG A 218 49.89 9.16 5.48
N TRP A 219 48.78 9.74 5.06
CA TRP A 219 47.94 10.74 5.75
C TRP A 219 47.06 10.09 6.83
N ALA A 220 47.71 9.52 7.85
CA ALA A 220 47.06 8.57 8.75
C ALA A 220 46.25 9.18 9.92
N ARG A 221 46.37 10.49 10.21
CA ARG A 221 45.77 11.10 11.42
C ARG A 221 44.42 11.77 11.17
N SER A 222 44.32 12.65 10.18
CA SER A 222 43.07 13.37 9.88
C SER A 222 42.06 12.46 9.17
N ALA A 223 42.53 11.58 8.29
CA ALA A 223 41.69 10.64 7.55
C ALA A 223 40.89 9.68 8.45
N SER A 224 41.47 9.21 9.56
CA SER A 224 40.77 8.30 10.47
C SER A 224 39.63 8.96 11.25
N LYS A 225 39.77 10.26 11.59
CA LYS A 225 38.70 11.00 12.28
C LYS A 225 37.53 11.26 11.35
N VAL A 226 37.81 11.71 10.13
CA VAL A 226 36.76 12.00 9.13
C VAL A 226 36.02 10.72 8.72
N SER A 227 36.74 9.61 8.51
CA SER A 227 36.11 8.31 8.22
C SER A 227 35.22 7.80 9.37
N ALA A 228 35.65 7.95 10.62
CA ALA A 228 34.84 7.59 11.79
C ALA A 228 33.59 8.47 11.94
N VAL A 229 33.71 9.79 11.72
CA VAL A 229 32.57 10.72 11.75
C VAL A 229 31.59 10.41 10.61
N ALA A 230 32.09 10.16 9.40
CA ALA A 230 31.26 9.80 8.26
C ALA A 230 30.49 8.48 8.52
N LEU A 231 31.15 7.49 9.11
CA LEU A 231 30.51 6.22 9.50
C LEU A 231 29.42 6.43 10.56
N ALA A 232 29.72 7.20 11.61
CA ALA A 232 28.74 7.51 12.65
C ALA A 232 27.53 8.26 12.07
N GLY A 233 27.77 9.22 11.16
CA GLY A 233 26.70 9.92 10.44
C GLY A 233 25.89 8.98 9.54
N ALA A 234 26.52 8.02 8.86
CA ALA A 234 25.81 7.04 8.02
C ALA A 234 24.93 6.10 8.84
N LEU A 235 25.39 5.70 10.04
CA LEU A 235 24.59 4.92 10.99
C LEU A 235 23.40 5.74 11.48
N ALA A 236 23.61 6.99 11.90
CA ALA A 236 22.52 7.88 12.33
C ALA A 236 21.50 8.15 11.20
N ALA A 237 21.96 8.36 9.96
CA ALA A 237 21.09 8.48 8.79
C ALA A 237 20.33 7.17 8.52
N GLY A 238 20.98 6.02 8.69
CA GLY A 238 20.35 4.70 8.65
C GLY A 238 19.21 4.55 9.66
N SER A 239 19.45 4.91 10.93
CA SER A 239 18.44 4.92 11.98
C SER A 239 17.28 5.86 11.66
N THR A 240 17.58 7.02 11.09
CA THR A 240 16.56 7.99 10.68
C THR A 240 15.65 7.44 9.58
N LEU A 241 16.18 6.62 8.65
CA LEU A 241 15.37 5.98 7.61
C LEU A 241 14.34 4.99 8.16
N ILE A 242 14.57 4.39 9.32
CA ILE A 242 13.59 3.48 9.97
C ILE A 242 12.38 4.28 10.47
N ALA A 243 12.58 5.54 10.86
CA ALA A 243 11.53 6.42 11.35
C ALA A 243 10.78 7.15 10.24
N ILE A 244 11.30 7.15 9.01
CA ILE A 244 10.68 7.80 7.86
C ILE A 244 10.02 6.74 7.00
N SER A 245 8.70 6.84 6.80
CA SER A 245 8.01 5.96 5.86
C SER A 245 8.63 6.07 4.46
N PRO A 246 8.89 4.95 3.78
CA PRO A 246 9.35 4.99 2.40
C PRO A 246 8.31 5.72 1.54
N PRO A 247 8.76 6.45 0.50
CA PRO A 247 7.83 7.09 -0.42
C PRO A 247 6.95 6.01 -1.07
N PRO A 248 5.69 6.34 -1.41
CA PRO A 248 4.86 5.41 -2.13
C PRO A 248 5.49 5.04 -3.47
N ALA A 249 5.22 3.83 -3.95
CA ALA A 249 5.69 3.38 -5.26
C ALA A 249 5.33 4.39 -6.35
N ALA A 250 6.22 4.52 -7.34
CA ALA A 250 6.03 5.39 -8.48
C ALA A 250 4.69 5.10 -9.17
N PRO A 251 3.95 6.14 -9.61
CA PRO A 251 2.76 5.94 -10.43
C PRO A 251 3.12 5.16 -11.71
N VAL A 252 2.27 4.22 -12.13
CA VAL A 252 2.49 3.45 -13.36
C VAL A 252 1.47 3.91 -14.41
N PRO A 253 1.91 4.31 -15.62
CA PRO A 253 1.00 4.75 -16.67
C PRO A 253 -0.14 3.77 -16.96
N GLY A 254 -1.37 4.29 -16.99
CA GLY A 254 -2.59 3.55 -17.28
C GLY A 254 -3.16 2.71 -16.13
N VAL A 255 -2.41 2.54 -15.05
CA VAL A 255 -2.88 1.86 -13.83
C VAL A 255 -3.63 2.89 -12.98
N PRO A 256 -4.85 2.60 -12.50
CA PRO A 256 -5.54 3.50 -11.58
C PRO A 256 -4.67 3.85 -10.35
N LEU A 257 -4.65 5.13 -9.95
CA LEU A 257 -3.84 5.60 -8.84
C LEU A 257 -4.70 5.92 -7.62
N LEU A 258 -4.52 5.17 -6.53
CA LEU A 258 -5.06 5.55 -5.22
C LEU A 258 -3.92 6.00 -4.29
N ARG A 259 -4.01 7.22 -3.77
CA ARG A 259 -3.02 7.76 -2.82
C ARG A 259 -3.71 8.62 -1.76
N SER A 260 -3.23 8.50 -0.53
CA SER A 260 -3.62 9.39 0.56
C SER A 260 -2.79 10.67 0.52
N VAL A 261 -3.46 11.82 0.45
CA VAL A 261 -2.82 13.13 0.42
C VAL A 261 -3.03 13.81 1.78
N PRO A 262 -1.96 14.28 2.43
CA PRO A 262 -2.11 15.03 3.68
C PRO A 262 -2.78 16.38 3.39
N VAL A 263 -3.93 16.60 4.02
CA VAL A 263 -4.67 17.87 3.95
C VAL A 263 -4.54 18.66 5.25
N SER A 264 -4.19 18.00 6.35
CA SER A 264 -3.81 18.63 7.61
C SER A 264 -2.80 17.76 8.37
N ALA A 265 -2.36 18.20 9.55
CA ALA A 265 -1.44 17.42 10.38
C ALA A 265 -2.02 16.07 10.85
N SER A 266 -3.35 15.96 10.96
CA SER A 266 -4.05 14.77 11.46
C SER A 266 -4.95 14.10 10.43
N GLN A 267 -5.20 14.74 9.29
CA GLN A 267 -6.14 14.26 8.27
C GLN A 267 -5.43 13.94 6.96
N GLN A 268 -5.70 12.74 6.46
CA GLN A 268 -5.32 12.31 5.13
C GLN A 268 -6.58 12.08 4.31
N LEU A 269 -6.53 12.51 3.06
CA LEU A 269 -7.64 12.41 2.13
C LEU A 269 -7.28 11.42 1.03
N PRO A 270 -8.00 10.29 0.90
CA PRO A 270 -7.79 9.36 -0.21
C PRO A 270 -8.22 10.02 -1.52
N VAL A 271 -7.33 9.96 -2.51
CA VAL A 271 -7.54 10.50 -3.85
C VAL A 271 -7.30 9.39 -4.86
N LEU A 272 -8.32 9.13 -5.67
CA LEU A 272 -8.30 8.17 -6.77
C LEU A 272 -8.21 8.92 -8.10
N VAL A 273 -7.32 8.49 -8.99
CA VAL A 273 -7.16 9.02 -10.36
C VAL A 273 -7.31 7.87 -11.36
N VAL A 274 -8.26 7.99 -12.29
CA VAL A 274 -8.58 6.95 -13.29
C VAL A 274 -8.72 7.57 -14.69
N PRO A 275 -8.16 6.99 -15.76
CA PRO A 275 -7.37 5.75 -15.82
C PRO A 275 -5.86 5.97 -15.64
N GLN A 276 -5.40 7.17 -15.28
CA GLN A 276 -3.97 7.54 -15.28
C GLN A 276 -3.33 7.47 -16.69
N ARG A 277 -4.01 8.01 -17.71
CA ARG A 277 -3.52 8.10 -19.10
C ARG A 277 -3.56 9.55 -19.60
N PRO A 278 -2.91 9.90 -20.74
CA PRO A 278 -2.96 11.28 -21.22
C PRO A 278 -4.41 11.70 -21.54
N GLY A 279 -4.71 12.99 -21.42
CA GLY A 279 -6.07 13.51 -21.63
C GLY A 279 -6.95 13.45 -20.37
N TRP A 280 -8.26 13.24 -20.55
CA TRP A 280 -9.23 13.30 -19.46
C TRP A 280 -9.08 12.15 -18.46
N ASN A 281 -8.91 12.51 -17.19
CA ASN A 281 -8.92 11.59 -16.06
C ASN A 281 -9.98 12.03 -15.07
N LEU A 282 -10.68 11.06 -14.50
CA LEU A 282 -11.61 11.28 -13.41
C LEU A 282 -10.85 11.19 -12.09
N VAL A 283 -10.96 12.26 -11.29
CA VAL A 283 -10.42 12.36 -9.94
C VAL A 283 -11.56 12.24 -8.96
N HIS A 284 -11.48 11.26 -8.07
CA HIS A 284 -12.42 11.05 -6.98
C HIS A 284 -11.72 11.33 -5.65
N VAL A 285 -12.44 12.02 -4.78
CA VAL A 285 -11.96 12.43 -3.46
C VAL A 285 -13.07 12.18 -2.45
N ASP A 286 -12.72 11.64 -1.28
CA ASP A 286 -13.69 11.38 -0.20
C ASP A 286 -14.09 12.65 0.57
N SER A 287 -14.44 13.72 -0.16
CA SER A 287 -14.96 15.00 0.33
C SER A 287 -15.47 15.84 -0.85
N THR A 288 -16.50 16.66 -0.62
CA THR A 288 -16.99 17.66 -1.59
C THR A 288 -16.35 19.03 -1.42
N ASP A 289 -15.64 19.28 -0.32
CA ASP A 289 -15.08 20.59 0.03
C ASP A 289 -13.62 20.72 -0.45
N VAL A 290 -13.37 20.27 -1.68
CA VAL A 290 -12.04 20.13 -2.27
C VAL A 290 -12.03 20.76 -3.66
N ALA A 291 -10.90 21.34 -4.05
CA ALA A 291 -10.65 21.72 -5.42
C ALA A 291 -9.42 20.98 -5.97
N VAL A 292 -9.47 20.58 -7.24
CA VAL A 292 -8.37 19.86 -7.91
C VAL A 292 -8.03 20.47 -9.27
N GLY A 293 -6.79 20.33 -9.71
CA GLY A 293 -6.35 20.82 -11.02
C GLY A 293 -4.88 20.52 -11.31
N THR A 294 -4.43 20.77 -12.53
CA THR A 294 -3.02 20.60 -12.93
C THR A 294 -2.18 21.86 -12.67
N ASP A 295 -2.82 23.02 -12.52
CA ASP A 295 -2.19 24.28 -12.15
C ASP A 295 -2.58 24.68 -10.72
N ARG A 296 -1.57 25.03 -9.91
CA ARG A 296 -1.76 25.45 -8.52
C ARG A 296 -2.61 26.73 -8.41
N GLY A 297 -2.57 27.59 -9.43
CA GLY A 297 -3.35 28.84 -9.47
C GLY A 297 -4.79 28.67 -9.98
N HIS A 298 -5.11 27.54 -10.60
CA HIS A 298 -6.40 27.30 -11.26
C HIS A 298 -6.91 25.91 -10.91
N LEU A 299 -7.62 25.82 -9.77
CA LEU A 299 -8.24 24.59 -9.29
C LEU A 299 -9.74 24.64 -9.54
N THR A 300 -10.31 23.50 -9.93
CA THR A 300 -11.75 23.32 -10.13
C THR A 300 -12.32 22.62 -8.90
N PRO A 301 -13.37 23.18 -8.26
CA PRO A 301 -14.09 22.51 -7.19
C PRO A 301 -14.59 21.14 -7.65
N VAL A 302 -14.43 20.14 -6.79
CA VAL A 302 -15.05 18.84 -7.02
C VAL A 302 -16.57 18.97 -6.88
N ALA A 303 -17.32 18.17 -7.63
CA ALA A 303 -18.77 18.16 -7.58
C ALA A 303 -19.28 16.79 -7.14
N ALA A 304 -20.39 16.77 -6.39
CA ALA A 304 -21.13 15.54 -6.18
C ALA A 304 -21.68 15.04 -7.52
N ARG A 305 -21.60 13.73 -7.76
CA ARG A 305 -22.24 13.10 -8.92
C ARG A 305 -23.45 12.27 -8.45
N PRO A 306 -24.55 12.24 -9.22
CA PRO A 306 -25.71 11.42 -8.87
C PRO A 306 -25.34 9.94 -8.73
N GLY A 307 -25.84 9.29 -7.67
CA GLY A 307 -25.60 7.87 -7.41
C GLY A 307 -24.22 7.53 -6.80
N THR A 308 -23.40 8.53 -6.43
CA THR A 308 -22.04 8.32 -5.91
C THR A 308 -21.85 8.87 -4.48
N THR A 309 -20.71 8.59 -3.89
CA THR A 309 -20.18 9.25 -2.68
C THR A 309 -19.07 10.23 -3.06
N GLY A 310 -18.63 11.08 -2.12
CA GLY A 310 -17.51 12.01 -2.29
C GLY A 310 -17.68 13.05 -3.41
N GLY A 311 -16.56 13.66 -3.78
CA GLY A 311 -16.45 14.69 -4.80
C GLY A 311 -15.67 14.22 -6.02
N TRP A 312 -16.14 14.64 -7.20
CA TRP A 312 -15.63 14.21 -8.49
C TRP A 312 -15.21 15.41 -9.34
N ALA A 313 -14.09 15.29 -10.03
CA ALA A 313 -13.63 16.28 -11.00
C ALA A 313 -12.99 15.62 -12.21
N LEU A 314 -13.17 16.25 -13.37
CA LEU A 314 -12.45 15.88 -14.59
C LEU A 314 -11.20 16.74 -14.69
N VAL A 315 -10.06 16.08 -14.84
CA VAL A 315 -8.76 16.72 -14.94
C VAL A 315 -8.07 16.23 -16.20
N GLU A 316 -7.73 17.16 -17.09
CA GLU A 316 -6.92 16.84 -18.25
C GLU A 316 -5.44 16.76 -17.85
N LEU A 317 -4.85 15.58 -17.99
CA LEU A 317 -3.47 15.33 -17.64
C LEU A 317 -2.60 15.31 -18.91
N PRO A 318 -1.46 16.03 -18.92
CA PRO A 318 -0.53 15.98 -20.05
C PRO A 318 0.14 14.60 -20.13
N PRO A 319 0.72 14.22 -21.28
CA PRO A 319 1.58 13.05 -21.40
C PRO A 319 2.78 13.11 -20.44
N GLY A 320 3.10 11.97 -19.83
CA GLY A 320 4.24 11.77 -18.94
C GLY A 320 3.99 12.19 -17.48
N SER A 321 5.09 12.47 -16.78
CA SER A 321 5.08 12.81 -15.37
C SER A 321 4.55 14.23 -15.13
N SER A 322 3.54 14.37 -14.28
CA SER A 322 2.97 15.66 -13.89
C SER A 322 2.51 15.66 -12.43
N LYS A 323 1.75 16.68 -12.03
CA LYS A 323 1.19 16.82 -10.68
C LYS A 323 -0.27 17.21 -10.77
N ILE A 324 -1.07 16.67 -9.86
CA ILE A 324 -2.40 17.16 -9.54
C ILE A 324 -2.29 17.93 -8.23
N TRP A 325 -2.72 19.18 -8.23
CA TRP A 325 -2.88 19.98 -7.03
C TRP A 325 -4.26 19.73 -6.45
N ILE A 326 -4.31 19.58 -5.14
CA ILE A 326 -5.50 19.30 -4.35
C ILE A 326 -5.53 20.33 -3.23
N GLN A 327 -6.59 21.10 -3.14
CA GLN A 327 -6.80 22.10 -2.12
C GLN A 327 -7.99 21.73 -1.25
N HIS A 328 -7.72 21.62 0.05
CA HIS A 328 -8.72 21.47 1.10
C HIS A 328 -8.34 22.47 2.20
N GLY A 329 -9.07 23.58 2.29
CA GLY A 329 -8.67 24.76 3.08
C GLY A 329 -7.69 25.69 2.34
N GLU A 330 -6.72 26.27 3.06
CA GLU A 330 -5.90 27.38 2.54
C GLU A 330 -4.66 26.94 1.73
N THR A 331 -4.09 25.77 2.02
CA THR A 331 -2.83 25.34 1.41
C THR A 331 -3.05 24.17 0.45
N PRO A 332 -2.75 24.32 -0.85
CA PRO A 332 -2.82 23.21 -1.79
C PRO A 332 -1.64 22.25 -1.61
N THR A 333 -1.94 20.95 -1.64
CA THR A 333 -0.98 19.85 -1.65
C THR A 333 -0.91 19.24 -3.05
N SER A 334 0.26 18.73 -3.47
CA SER A 334 0.40 18.07 -4.77
C SER A 334 0.43 16.55 -4.65
N LEU A 335 -0.26 15.87 -5.55
CA LEU A 335 -0.15 14.45 -5.84
C LEU A 335 0.65 14.25 -7.13
N HIS A 336 1.67 13.39 -7.09
CA HIS A 336 2.42 13.04 -8.29
C HIS A 336 1.68 11.98 -9.12
N VAL A 337 1.64 12.18 -10.43
CA VAL A 337 1.00 11.27 -11.40
C VAL A 337 1.93 11.06 -12.60
N ASP A 338 1.80 9.91 -13.26
CA ASP A 338 2.51 9.63 -14.53
C ASP A 338 1.54 8.99 -15.52
N THR A 339 1.15 9.74 -16.55
CA THR A 339 0.24 9.23 -17.57
C THR A 339 0.94 8.47 -18.69
N GLY A 340 2.27 8.49 -18.71
CA GLY A 340 3.08 7.96 -19.80
C GLY A 340 2.84 8.68 -21.14
N HIS A 341 3.34 8.09 -22.22
CA HIS A 341 3.28 8.66 -23.57
C HIS A 341 2.37 7.82 -24.50
N GLY A 342 1.49 7.01 -23.91
CA GLY A 342 0.57 6.15 -24.64
C GLY A 342 -0.61 6.93 -25.24
N PRO A 343 -1.56 6.21 -25.86
CA PRO A 343 -2.77 6.84 -26.36
C PRO A 343 -3.56 7.47 -25.21
N PRO A 344 -4.30 8.56 -25.48
CA PRO A 344 -5.12 9.21 -24.47
C PRO A 344 -6.22 8.29 -23.95
N ALA A 345 -6.75 8.62 -22.76
CA ALA A 345 -7.93 7.97 -22.21
C ALA A 345 -9.12 8.07 -23.18
N THR A 346 -10.01 7.07 -23.17
CA THR A 346 -11.24 7.15 -23.94
C THR A 346 -12.19 8.19 -23.32
N PRO A 347 -13.05 8.84 -24.12
CA PRO A 347 -14.01 9.83 -23.61
C PRO A 347 -14.99 9.28 -22.57
N ASP A 348 -15.20 7.96 -22.52
CA ASP A 348 -16.22 7.31 -21.69
C ASP A 348 -15.99 7.52 -20.18
N ILE A 349 -14.74 7.69 -19.75
CA ILE A 349 -14.42 8.01 -18.35
C ILE A 349 -14.92 9.41 -17.94
N ALA A 350 -15.06 10.32 -18.91
CA ALA A 350 -15.58 11.65 -18.67
C ALA A 350 -17.11 11.69 -18.61
N GLY A 351 -17.77 10.66 -19.14
CA GLY A 351 -19.22 10.56 -19.23
C GLY A 351 -19.93 10.26 -17.89
N PRO A 352 -21.27 10.06 -17.95
CA PRO A 352 -22.09 9.73 -16.79
C PRO A 352 -21.73 8.43 -16.08
N ASP A 353 -21.12 7.47 -16.80
CA ASP A 353 -20.71 6.16 -16.30
C ASP A 353 -19.26 6.13 -15.76
N GLY A 354 -18.54 7.25 -15.85
CA GLY A 354 -17.19 7.40 -15.32
C GLY A 354 -17.04 6.92 -13.87
N PRO A 355 -17.96 7.26 -12.94
CA PRO A 355 -17.91 6.79 -11.57
C PRO A 355 -17.99 5.27 -11.42
N GLU A 356 -18.80 4.59 -12.22
CA GLU A 356 -18.86 3.12 -12.18
C GLU A 356 -17.53 2.50 -12.62
N CYS A 357 -16.93 3.06 -13.67
CA CYS A 357 -15.62 2.65 -14.14
C CYS A 357 -14.53 2.88 -13.08
N ALA A 358 -14.58 4.02 -12.39
CA ALA A 358 -13.71 4.33 -11.26
C ALA A 358 -13.92 3.36 -10.08
N SER A 359 -15.16 3.00 -9.75
CA SER A 359 -15.45 2.01 -8.70
C SER A 359 -14.93 0.62 -9.06
N ALA A 360 -15.06 0.17 -10.31
CA ALA A 360 -14.46 -1.08 -10.79
C ALA A 360 -12.93 -1.07 -10.67
N ALA A 361 -12.29 0.02 -11.09
CA ALA A 361 -10.86 0.25 -10.92
C ALA A 361 -10.43 0.23 -9.44
N LEU A 362 -11.17 0.91 -8.58
CA LEU A 362 -10.92 0.93 -7.13
C LEU A 362 -11.05 -0.46 -6.50
N GLY A 363 -12.02 -1.25 -6.97
CA GLY A 363 -12.17 -2.65 -6.58
C GLY A 363 -10.96 -3.51 -6.96
N ALA A 364 -10.44 -3.36 -8.18
CA ALA A 364 -9.23 -4.05 -8.62
C ALA A 364 -8.00 -3.63 -7.78
N LEU A 365 -7.85 -2.33 -7.48
CA LEU A 365 -6.83 -1.83 -6.56
C LEU A 365 -6.96 -2.42 -5.15
N ALA A 366 -8.20 -2.55 -4.64
CA ALA A 366 -8.47 -3.20 -3.35
C ALA A 366 -8.07 -4.68 -3.32
N ALA A 367 -8.02 -5.34 -4.48
CA ALA A 367 -7.49 -6.71 -4.61
C ALA A 367 -5.97 -6.76 -4.74
N GLY A 368 -5.30 -5.62 -4.92
CA GLY A 368 -3.86 -5.49 -5.16
C GLY A 368 -3.46 -5.57 -6.63
N ALA A 369 -4.40 -5.38 -7.57
CA ALA A 369 -4.05 -5.33 -8.99
C ALA A 369 -3.27 -4.07 -9.34
N ASP A 370 -2.28 -4.23 -10.22
CA ASP A 370 -1.41 -3.18 -10.76
C ASP A 370 -1.48 -3.12 -12.30
N THR A 371 -2.59 -3.59 -12.87
CA THR A 371 -2.80 -3.67 -14.31
C THR A 371 -3.49 -2.42 -14.86
N PRO A 372 -3.10 -1.96 -16.06
CA PRO A 372 -3.77 -0.84 -16.69
C PRO A 372 -5.27 -1.07 -16.90
N LEU A 373 -6.08 -0.03 -16.72
CA LEU A 373 -7.50 -0.11 -17.05
C LEU A 373 -7.67 -0.21 -18.57
N ALA A 374 -8.27 -1.30 -19.03
CA ALA A 374 -8.42 -1.61 -20.45
C ALA A 374 -9.79 -1.19 -21.02
N SER A 375 -10.85 -1.35 -20.23
CA SER A 375 -12.25 -1.06 -20.62
C SER A 375 -13.08 -0.73 -19.38
N CYS A 376 -14.15 0.03 -19.56
CA CYS A 376 -15.13 0.31 -18.52
C CYS A 376 -16.25 -0.75 -18.49
N PRO A 377 -16.87 -1.01 -17.32
CA PRO A 377 -18.01 -1.93 -17.24
C PRO A 377 -19.21 -1.53 -18.11
N GLY A 378 -19.37 -0.24 -18.42
CA GLY A 378 -20.43 0.29 -19.28
C GLY A 378 -20.25 0.01 -20.77
N ASP A 379 -19.07 -0.43 -21.21
CA ASP A 379 -18.74 -0.59 -22.63
C ASP A 379 -19.49 -1.76 -23.29
N ARG A 380 -19.97 -2.73 -22.48
CA ARG A 380 -20.69 -3.91 -22.96
C ARG A 380 -21.58 -4.54 -21.89
N LEU A 381 -22.65 -5.20 -22.32
CA LEU A 381 -23.43 -6.08 -21.46
C LEU A 381 -22.74 -7.44 -21.30
N ALA A 382 -22.51 -7.86 -20.06
CA ALA A 382 -22.01 -9.20 -19.78
C ALA A 382 -23.10 -10.25 -19.97
N ASN A 383 -22.76 -11.42 -20.52
CA ASN A 383 -23.71 -12.54 -20.70
C ASN A 383 -24.41 -12.96 -19.40
N GLN A 384 -23.71 -12.84 -18.26
CA GLN A 384 -24.28 -13.13 -16.95
C GLN A 384 -25.36 -12.12 -16.53
N ASP A 385 -25.16 -10.84 -16.86
CA ASP A 385 -26.13 -9.78 -16.59
C ASP A 385 -27.35 -9.89 -17.50
N ALA A 386 -27.15 -10.22 -18.79
CA ALA A 386 -28.24 -10.50 -19.71
C ALA A 386 -29.16 -11.61 -19.17
N ARG A 387 -28.58 -12.72 -18.68
CA ARG A 387 -29.36 -13.80 -18.04
C ARG A 387 -30.09 -13.34 -16.78
N SER A 388 -29.44 -12.54 -15.94
CA SER A 388 -30.11 -11.99 -14.74
C SER A 388 -31.31 -11.11 -15.11
N LEU A 389 -31.17 -10.27 -16.14
CA LEU A 389 -32.26 -9.41 -16.61
C LEU A 389 -33.44 -10.23 -17.16
N ALA A 390 -33.16 -11.25 -17.98
CA ALA A 390 -34.20 -12.16 -18.48
C ALA A 390 -34.93 -12.88 -17.33
N ALA A 391 -34.20 -13.35 -16.31
CA ALA A 391 -34.78 -13.99 -15.14
C ALA A 391 -35.66 -13.04 -14.30
N VAL A 392 -35.29 -11.76 -14.20
CA VAL A 392 -36.14 -10.74 -13.56
C VAL A 392 -37.45 -10.54 -14.32
N VAL A 393 -37.39 -10.49 -15.65
CA VAL A 393 -38.59 -10.34 -16.49
C VAL A 393 -39.51 -11.55 -16.35
N ALA A 394 -38.97 -12.77 -16.36
CA ALA A 394 -39.71 -14.00 -16.10
C ALA A 394 -40.38 -13.98 -14.71
N PHE A 395 -39.63 -13.58 -13.68
CA PHE A 395 -40.16 -13.43 -12.32
C PHE A 395 -41.33 -12.43 -12.24
N ILE A 396 -41.25 -11.29 -12.95
CA ILE A 396 -42.35 -10.31 -12.99
C ILE A 396 -43.60 -10.93 -13.61
N ALA A 397 -43.44 -11.68 -14.71
CA ALA A 397 -44.55 -12.38 -15.37
C ALA A 397 -45.19 -13.42 -14.44
N ASP A 398 -44.39 -14.26 -13.79
CA ASP A 398 -44.86 -15.33 -12.90
C ASP A 398 -45.62 -14.80 -11.68
N ARG A 399 -45.33 -13.56 -11.28
CA ARG A 399 -46.05 -12.86 -10.18
C ARG A 399 -47.33 -12.16 -10.65
N GLY A 400 -47.73 -12.36 -11.89
CA GLY A 400 -48.95 -11.77 -12.47
C GLY A 400 -48.76 -10.33 -12.96
N GLY A 401 -47.52 -9.88 -13.16
CA GLY A 401 -47.28 -8.62 -13.86
C GLY A 401 -47.76 -8.72 -15.30
N HIS A 402 -48.30 -7.62 -15.84
CA HIS A 402 -48.76 -7.56 -17.23
C HIS A 402 -48.04 -6.49 -18.04
N THR A 403 -47.44 -5.51 -17.37
CA THR A 403 -46.80 -4.35 -17.98
C THR A 403 -45.48 -4.02 -17.28
N ILE A 404 -44.43 -3.79 -18.07
CA ILE A 404 -43.15 -3.26 -17.61
C ILE A 404 -42.94 -1.86 -18.20
N THR A 405 -42.49 -0.91 -17.39
CA THR A 405 -41.87 0.31 -17.88
C THR A 405 -40.36 0.14 -17.85
N LEU A 406 -39.70 0.34 -18.98
CA LEU A 406 -38.25 0.18 -19.12
C LEU A 406 -37.54 1.52 -19.15
N VAL A 407 -36.55 1.71 -18.28
CA VAL A 407 -35.69 2.89 -18.23
C VAL A 407 -34.27 2.49 -18.62
N GLY A 408 -33.77 3.07 -19.71
CA GLY A 408 -32.41 2.91 -20.21
C GLY A 408 -31.79 4.24 -20.61
N ASP A 409 -30.54 4.22 -21.02
CA ASP A 409 -29.81 5.38 -21.56
C ASP A 409 -29.06 5.04 -22.85
N SER A 410 -28.19 5.95 -23.31
CA SER A 410 -27.43 5.80 -24.55
C SER A 410 -26.15 4.99 -24.40
N SER A 411 -25.82 4.45 -23.21
CA SER A 411 -24.62 3.63 -23.03
C SER A 411 -24.74 2.32 -23.83
N PRO A 412 -23.64 1.79 -24.39
CA PRO A 412 -23.66 0.53 -25.13
C PRO A 412 -24.27 -0.63 -24.33
N ARG A 413 -23.96 -0.71 -23.03
CA ARG A 413 -24.55 -1.70 -22.13
C ARG A 413 -26.06 -1.52 -21.97
N SER A 414 -26.56 -0.30 -21.79
CA SER A 414 -28.00 -0.06 -21.60
C SER A 414 -28.81 -0.38 -22.84
N LEU A 415 -28.28 -0.05 -24.03
CA LEU A 415 -28.91 -0.41 -25.30
C LEU A 415 -29.04 -1.93 -25.47
N ALA A 416 -27.95 -2.68 -25.22
CA ALA A 416 -27.98 -4.14 -25.26
C ALA A 416 -28.90 -4.75 -24.18
N ALA A 417 -28.91 -4.17 -22.98
CA ALA A 417 -29.79 -4.61 -21.89
C ALA A 417 -31.27 -4.37 -22.22
N THR A 418 -31.56 -3.26 -22.87
CA THR A 418 -32.90 -2.90 -23.33
C THR A 418 -33.44 -3.90 -24.35
N GLU A 419 -32.59 -4.36 -25.28
CA GLU A 419 -32.93 -5.41 -26.23
C GLU A 419 -33.26 -6.74 -25.52
N VAL A 420 -32.39 -7.18 -24.60
CA VAL A 420 -32.61 -8.40 -23.80
C VAL A 420 -33.94 -8.34 -23.03
N VAL A 421 -34.26 -7.20 -22.42
CA VAL A 421 -35.52 -7.03 -21.68
C VAL A 421 -36.72 -7.09 -22.62
N ARG A 422 -36.63 -6.47 -23.80
CA ARG A 422 -37.71 -6.49 -24.80
C ARG A 422 -37.99 -7.90 -25.30
N ASP A 423 -36.94 -8.66 -25.60
CA ASP A 423 -37.06 -10.05 -26.05
C ASP A 423 -37.67 -10.94 -24.97
N ALA A 424 -37.20 -10.81 -23.73
CA ALA A 424 -37.75 -11.55 -22.59
C ALA A 424 -39.21 -11.16 -22.31
N ALA A 425 -39.56 -9.88 -22.40
CA ALA A 425 -40.93 -9.41 -22.19
C ALA A 425 -41.87 -9.99 -23.25
N ALA A 426 -41.43 -10.01 -24.52
CA ALA A 426 -42.18 -10.62 -25.60
C ALA A 426 -42.40 -12.12 -25.38
N ALA A 427 -41.38 -12.85 -24.93
CA ALA A 427 -41.47 -14.29 -24.64
C ALA A 427 -42.48 -14.61 -23.51
N HIS A 428 -42.66 -13.69 -22.56
CA HIS A 428 -43.59 -13.85 -21.43
C HIS A 428 -44.90 -13.05 -21.59
N HIS A 429 -45.18 -12.52 -22.79
CA HIS A 429 -46.38 -11.73 -23.08
C HIS A 429 -46.60 -10.50 -22.18
N LEU A 430 -45.50 -9.87 -21.74
CA LEU A 430 -45.53 -8.61 -21.00
C LEU A 430 -45.55 -7.41 -21.95
N ALA A 431 -46.47 -6.48 -21.73
CA ALA A 431 -46.49 -5.22 -22.46
C ALA A 431 -45.37 -4.29 -21.96
N ILE A 432 -44.70 -3.57 -22.88
CA ILE A 432 -43.76 -2.51 -22.50
C ILE A 432 -44.46 -1.16 -22.64
N ALA A 433 -44.69 -0.49 -21.52
CA ALA A 433 -45.29 0.83 -21.51
C ALA A 433 -44.31 1.89 -22.04
N PRO A 434 -44.78 2.86 -22.84
CA PRO A 434 -43.94 3.93 -23.37
C PRO A 434 -43.58 4.98 -22.30
N ARG A 435 -44.28 4.98 -21.17
CA ARG A 435 -44.08 5.90 -20.04
C ARG A 435 -44.38 5.17 -18.72
N PRO A 436 -43.77 5.61 -17.60
CA PRO A 436 -44.09 5.09 -16.27
C PRO A 436 -45.58 5.16 -15.95
N GLN A 437 -46.13 4.07 -15.41
CA GLN A 437 -47.53 3.92 -15.01
C GLN A 437 -47.61 3.24 -13.63
N ALA A 438 -48.65 3.58 -12.85
CA ALA A 438 -48.80 3.13 -11.47
C ALA A 438 -49.00 1.60 -11.32
N ASP A 439 -49.53 0.96 -12.36
CA ASP A 439 -49.78 -0.48 -12.47
C ASP A 439 -48.65 -1.23 -13.18
N SER A 440 -47.57 -0.55 -13.59
CA SER A 440 -46.43 -1.15 -14.27
C SER A 440 -45.24 -1.38 -13.34
N ALA A 441 -44.54 -2.51 -13.53
CA ALA A 441 -43.25 -2.73 -12.89
C ALA A 441 -42.18 -1.87 -13.59
N LEU A 442 -41.42 -1.09 -12.84
CA LEU A 442 -40.35 -0.25 -13.39
C LEU A 442 -39.04 -1.05 -13.40
N LEU A 443 -38.46 -1.30 -14.58
CA LEU A 443 -37.17 -1.97 -14.73
C LEU A 443 -36.12 -0.97 -15.22
N VAL A 444 -35.09 -0.73 -14.41
CA VAL A 444 -34.03 0.26 -14.67
C VAL A 444 -32.75 -0.47 -15.11
N VAL A 445 -32.36 -0.23 -16.36
CA VAL A 445 -31.16 -0.78 -17.02
C VAL A 445 -30.25 0.32 -17.57
N SER A 446 -30.34 1.52 -17.02
CA SER A 446 -29.44 2.65 -17.34
C SER A 446 -28.15 2.61 -16.51
N GLY A 447 -27.28 3.59 -16.75
CA GLY A 447 -26.14 3.96 -15.94
C GLY A 447 -26.53 4.71 -14.67
N TRP A 448 -25.53 5.05 -13.86
CA TRP A 448 -25.77 5.49 -12.49
C TRP A 448 -26.52 6.81 -12.37
N THR A 449 -26.23 7.75 -13.26
CA THR A 449 -26.83 9.09 -13.22
C THR A 449 -28.33 9.03 -13.49
N GLU A 450 -28.74 8.34 -14.56
CA GLU A 450 -30.15 8.23 -14.96
C GLU A 450 -30.95 7.38 -13.98
N ALA A 451 -30.35 6.28 -13.48
CA ALA A 451 -30.96 5.45 -12.45
C ALA A 451 -31.23 6.24 -11.16
N ASN A 452 -30.27 7.06 -10.72
CA ASN A 452 -30.42 7.91 -9.56
C ASN A 452 -31.58 8.91 -9.71
N THR A 453 -31.63 9.62 -10.84
CA THR A 453 -32.70 10.59 -11.14
C THR A 453 -34.07 9.90 -11.17
N THR A 454 -34.15 8.73 -11.78
CA THR A 454 -35.38 7.92 -11.84
C THR A 454 -35.85 7.50 -10.45
N LEU A 455 -34.94 6.98 -9.61
CA LEU A 455 -35.28 6.51 -8.26
C LEU A 455 -35.69 7.65 -7.32
N LEU A 456 -35.07 8.83 -7.44
CA LEU A 456 -35.55 10.04 -6.76
C LEU A 456 -36.94 10.45 -7.24
N GLY A 457 -37.21 10.31 -8.53
CA GLY A 457 -38.56 10.52 -9.09
C GLY A 457 -39.60 9.56 -8.50
N VAL A 458 -39.24 8.28 -8.31
CA VAL A 458 -40.12 7.29 -7.65
C VAL A 458 -40.34 7.67 -6.18
N LEU A 459 -39.27 8.01 -5.45
CA LEU A 459 -39.34 8.40 -4.05
C LEU A 459 -40.24 9.63 -3.83
N HIS A 460 -40.21 10.59 -4.76
CA HIS A 460 -41.04 11.80 -4.72
C HIS A 460 -42.41 11.63 -5.42
N SER A 461 -42.81 10.40 -5.76
CA SER A 461 -44.07 10.08 -6.45
C SER A 461 -44.27 10.80 -7.79
N GLN A 462 -43.18 11.22 -8.44
CA GLN A 462 -43.17 11.83 -9.78
C GLN A 462 -43.09 10.77 -10.88
N VAL A 463 -42.52 9.61 -10.56
CA VAL A 463 -42.44 8.45 -11.45
C VAL A 463 -43.34 7.34 -10.86
N PRO A 464 -44.56 7.15 -11.38
CA PRO A 464 -45.46 6.12 -10.87
C PRO A 464 -44.94 4.72 -11.22
N SER A 465 -45.00 3.79 -10.27
CA SER A 465 -44.62 2.39 -10.46
C SER A 465 -45.24 1.46 -9.41
N LEU A 466 -45.43 0.19 -9.77
CA LEU A 466 -45.85 -0.89 -8.86
C LEU A 466 -44.67 -1.49 -8.07
N GLY A 467 -43.46 -1.00 -8.34
CA GLY A 467 -42.19 -1.46 -7.77
C GLY A 467 -41.03 -1.20 -8.74
N ALA A 468 -39.83 -1.01 -8.20
CA ALA A 468 -38.62 -0.75 -9.00
C ALA A 468 -37.66 -1.94 -8.96
N TYR A 469 -37.29 -2.44 -10.13
CA TYR A 469 -36.32 -3.50 -10.33
C TYR A 469 -35.07 -2.91 -10.98
N LEU A 470 -33.91 -3.21 -10.41
CA LEU A 470 -32.63 -2.64 -10.82
C LEU A 470 -31.76 -3.70 -11.49
N ALA A 471 -31.07 -3.28 -12.54
CA ALA A 471 -30.02 -4.06 -13.16
C ALA A 471 -28.87 -4.37 -12.17
N PRO A 472 -28.14 -5.48 -12.34
CA PRO A 472 -27.13 -5.93 -11.37
C PRO A 472 -26.03 -4.90 -11.06
N TRP A 473 -25.63 -4.08 -12.03
CA TRP A 473 -24.58 -3.07 -11.87
C TRP A 473 -25.03 -1.81 -11.10
N LEU A 474 -26.33 -1.66 -10.86
CA LEU A 474 -26.92 -0.58 -10.06
C LEU A 474 -26.94 -0.90 -8.56
N ALA A 475 -26.43 -2.06 -8.14
CA ALA A 475 -26.23 -2.35 -6.72
C ALA A 475 -25.07 -1.53 -6.15
N ASN A 476 -25.40 -0.39 -5.56
CA ASN A 476 -24.53 0.40 -4.70
C ASN A 476 -25.33 0.96 -3.52
N SER A 477 -24.61 1.47 -2.51
CA SER A 477 -25.22 1.98 -1.29
C SER A 477 -26.26 3.09 -1.53
N ARG A 478 -25.97 4.06 -2.41
CA ARG A 478 -26.83 5.23 -2.66
C ARG A 478 -28.15 4.81 -3.31
N MET A 479 -28.08 3.95 -4.33
CA MET A 479 -29.27 3.50 -5.06
C MET A 479 -30.18 2.61 -4.21
N LEU A 480 -29.60 1.78 -3.35
CA LEU A 480 -30.34 0.87 -2.49
C LEU A 480 -30.81 1.51 -1.18
N ALA A 481 -30.26 2.68 -0.83
CA ALA A 481 -30.65 3.46 0.33
C ALA A 481 -31.93 4.28 0.10
N TYR A 482 -32.33 4.52 -1.14
CA TYR A 482 -33.63 5.13 -1.41
C TYR A 482 -34.71 4.17 -0.94
N GLY A 483 -35.47 4.54 0.10
CA GLY A 483 -36.64 3.80 0.62
C GLY A 483 -37.80 3.65 -0.37
N SER A 484 -37.50 3.70 -1.67
CA SER A 484 -38.36 3.52 -2.85
C SER A 484 -38.86 2.08 -3.04
N GLY A 485 -38.43 1.12 -2.21
CA GLY A 485 -38.76 -0.29 -2.40
C GLY A 485 -38.03 -0.93 -3.58
N ALA A 486 -36.90 -0.35 -4.02
CA ALA A 486 -36.12 -0.87 -5.11
C ALA A 486 -35.49 -2.23 -4.78
N VAL A 487 -35.53 -3.14 -5.75
CA VAL A 487 -35.02 -4.50 -5.67
C VAL A 487 -33.96 -4.70 -6.75
N VAL A 488 -32.83 -5.30 -6.40
CA VAL A 488 -31.73 -5.56 -7.34
C VAL A 488 -31.49 -7.05 -7.53
N ALA A 489 -31.24 -7.45 -8.78
CA ALA A 489 -30.86 -8.83 -9.10
C ALA A 489 -29.35 -9.02 -8.94
N LEU A 490 -28.95 -9.88 -8.01
CA LEU A 490 -27.55 -10.20 -7.75
C LEU A 490 -27.32 -11.70 -7.84
N ARG A 491 -26.11 -12.06 -8.28
CA ARG A 491 -25.64 -13.45 -8.37
C ARG A 491 -24.71 -13.83 -7.22
N PHE A 492 -24.48 -12.92 -6.28
CA PHE A 492 -23.77 -13.13 -5.03
C PHE A 492 -24.63 -12.65 -3.85
N ASP A 493 -24.45 -13.23 -2.66
CA ASP A 493 -25.05 -12.69 -1.42
C ASP A 493 -24.12 -11.63 -0.84
N PRO A 494 -24.52 -10.34 -0.79
CA PRO A 494 -23.70 -9.25 -0.23
C PRO A 494 -23.30 -9.44 1.25
N ARG A 495 -23.96 -10.36 1.96
CA ARG A 495 -23.67 -10.72 3.36
C ARG A 495 -22.75 -11.94 3.48
N SER A 496 -22.40 -12.59 2.37
CA SER A 496 -21.44 -13.68 2.39
C SER A 496 -20.03 -13.16 2.73
N PRO A 497 -19.12 -14.00 3.25
CA PRO A 497 -17.81 -13.54 3.74
C PRO A 497 -16.97 -12.77 2.70
N GLN A 498 -17.07 -13.14 1.42
CA GLN A 498 -16.22 -12.59 0.38
C GLN A 498 -16.61 -11.14 -0.03
N PRO A 499 -17.89 -10.82 -0.32
CA PRO A 499 -18.35 -9.43 -0.45
C PRO A 499 -18.09 -8.55 0.78
N LEU A 500 -18.19 -9.09 2.00
CA LEU A 500 -17.85 -8.36 3.22
C LEU A 500 -16.34 -8.09 3.34
N GLN A 501 -15.51 -9.04 2.91
CA GLN A 501 -14.06 -8.85 2.81
C GLN A 501 -13.71 -7.73 1.82
N TYR A 502 -14.40 -7.67 0.67
CA TYR A 502 -14.26 -6.57 -0.27
C TYR A 502 -14.65 -5.22 0.38
N ALA A 503 -15.84 -5.10 0.97
CA ALA A 503 -16.32 -3.86 1.57
C ALA A 503 -15.38 -3.35 2.69
N THR A 504 -14.89 -4.25 3.54
CA THR A 504 -13.93 -3.92 4.61
C THR A 504 -12.56 -3.52 4.08
N THR A 505 -12.12 -4.12 2.97
CA THR A 505 -10.85 -3.75 2.31
C THR A 505 -10.97 -2.39 1.63
N LEU A 506 -12.08 -2.13 0.96
CA LEU A 506 -12.39 -0.85 0.30
C LEU A 506 -12.30 0.31 1.30
N ARG A 507 -13.02 0.22 2.43
CA ARG A 507 -13.02 1.29 3.45
C ARG A 507 -11.65 1.56 4.04
N ARG A 508 -10.83 0.51 4.17
CA ARG A 508 -9.47 0.63 4.69
C ARG A 508 -8.58 1.48 3.80
N ILE A 509 -8.74 1.38 2.47
CA ILE A 509 -7.85 2.04 1.51
C ILE A 509 -8.42 3.36 0.97
N ALA A 510 -9.74 3.48 0.90
CA ALA A 510 -10.43 4.56 0.19
C ALA A 510 -11.19 5.52 1.11
N GLY A 511 -11.18 5.30 2.43
CA GLY A 511 -11.92 6.13 3.39
C GLY A 511 -13.17 5.43 3.91
N ASN A 512 -13.69 5.91 5.05
CA ASN A 512 -14.83 5.27 5.71
C ASN A 512 -16.15 5.52 4.98
N ASP A 513 -16.24 6.62 4.23
CA ASP A 513 -17.45 7.06 3.54
C ASP A 513 -17.52 6.49 2.11
N GLU A 514 -16.45 5.83 1.65
CA GLU A 514 -16.45 5.04 0.42
C GLU A 514 -17.30 3.78 0.59
N SER A 515 -18.21 3.56 -0.37
CA SER A 515 -19.22 2.53 -0.27
C SER A 515 -19.06 1.43 -1.32
N ALA A 516 -19.46 0.21 -0.96
CA ALA A 516 -19.38 -0.93 -1.85
C ALA A 516 -20.33 -0.79 -3.04
N SER A 517 -19.89 -1.25 -4.21
CA SER A 517 -20.71 -1.37 -5.42
C SER A 517 -20.48 -2.72 -6.10
N ALA A 518 -21.45 -3.18 -6.88
CA ALA A 518 -21.31 -4.39 -7.69
C ALA A 518 -20.18 -4.28 -8.72
N ALA A 519 -20.01 -3.11 -9.34
CA ALA A 519 -18.90 -2.86 -10.26
C ALA A 519 -17.53 -3.01 -9.57
N GLY A 520 -17.36 -2.41 -8.39
CA GLY A 520 -16.15 -2.55 -7.60
C GLY A 520 -15.91 -3.98 -7.10
N TYR A 521 -16.94 -4.67 -6.63
CA TYR A 521 -16.81 -6.07 -6.22
C TYR A 521 -16.39 -6.98 -7.38
N ARG A 522 -16.94 -6.78 -8.59
CA ARG A 522 -16.52 -7.52 -9.78
C ARG A 522 -15.07 -7.21 -10.17
N GLY A 523 -14.65 -5.95 -10.12
CA GLY A 523 -13.25 -5.57 -10.33
C GLY A 523 -12.31 -6.27 -9.34
N TRP A 524 -12.73 -6.35 -8.06
CA TRP A 524 -12.01 -7.07 -7.01
C TRP A 524 -11.93 -8.58 -7.29
N LEU A 525 -13.02 -9.21 -7.72
CA LEU A 525 -13.04 -10.63 -8.08
C LEU A 525 -12.12 -10.94 -9.26
N VAL A 526 -12.21 -10.17 -10.36
CA VAL A 526 -11.39 -10.36 -11.55
C VAL A 526 -9.90 -10.25 -11.22
N ALA A 527 -9.53 -9.26 -10.42
CA ALA A 527 -8.16 -9.08 -9.93
C ALA A 527 -7.66 -10.24 -9.04
N LYS A 528 -8.57 -10.93 -8.35
CA LYS A 528 -8.27 -12.17 -7.60
C LYS A 528 -8.32 -13.44 -8.46
N GLY A 529 -8.56 -13.33 -9.77
CA GLY A 529 -8.75 -14.49 -10.66
C GLY A 529 -10.06 -15.24 -10.39
N ALA A 530 -11.04 -14.59 -9.77
CA ALA A 530 -12.35 -15.13 -9.44
C ALA A 530 -13.45 -14.50 -10.31
N SER A 531 -14.64 -15.09 -10.29
CA SER A 531 -15.82 -14.55 -10.95
C SER A 531 -17.08 -14.80 -10.14
N ASP A 532 -18.10 -14.00 -10.38
CA ASP A 532 -19.43 -14.17 -9.85
C ASP A 532 -20.16 -15.25 -10.66
N THR A 533 -20.31 -16.45 -10.09
CA THR A 533 -20.98 -17.58 -10.76
C THR A 533 -22.23 -18.07 -10.04
N GLY A 534 -22.69 -17.38 -8.99
CA GLY A 534 -23.85 -17.84 -8.23
C GLY A 534 -25.16 -17.71 -9.01
N PRO A 535 -26.25 -18.31 -8.48
CA PRO A 535 -27.59 -18.17 -9.05
C PRO A 535 -28.10 -16.74 -8.86
N THR A 536 -28.94 -16.26 -9.78
CA THR A 536 -29.55 -14.93 -9.67
C THR A 536 -30.62 -14.95 -8.58
N SER A 537 -30.60 -13.97 -7.67
CA SER A 537 -31.65 -13.78 -6.66
C SER A 537 -31.95 -12.30 -6.50
N LEU A 538 -33.15 -11.98 -6.01
CA LEU A 538 -33.54 -10.61 -5.72
C LEU A 538 -33.17 -10.21 -4.30
N TYR A 539 -32.63 -9.00 -4.18
CA TYR A 539 -32.23 -8.39 -2.92
C TYR A 539 -32.87 -7.02 -2.77
N ALA A 540 -33.36 -6.71 -1.56
CA ALA A 540 -33.90 -5.41 -1.22
C ALA A 540 -33.00 -4.73 -0.18
N GLY A 541 -32.78 -3.43 -0.36
CA GLY A 541 -32.11 -2.57 0.61
C GLY A 541 -33.10 -1.87 1.54
N SER A 542 -32.72 -1.67 2.80
CA SER A 542 -33.43 -0.80 3.74
C SER A 542 -32.44 -0.06 4.62
N LEU A 543 -32.68 1.23 4.84
CA LEU A 543 -32.00 1.99 5.89
C LEU A 543 -32.56 1.59 7.25
N ILE A 544 -31.69 1.55 8.27
CA ILE A 544 -32.11 1.40 9.66
C ILE A 544 -32.08 2.81 10.27
N SER A 545 -33.25 3.43 10.38
CA SER A 545 -33.38 4.78 10.95
C SER A 545 -33.41 4.81 12.48
N TRP A 546 -33.60 3.66 13.15
CA TRP A 546 -33.64 3.59 14.60
C TRP A 546 -33.12 2.25 15.14
N LEU A 547 -32.05 2.28 15.92
CA LEU A 547 -31.60 1.21 16.79
C LEU A 547 -31.64 1.74 18.24
N PRO A 548 -32.27 1.03 19.20
CA PRO A 548 -32.18 1.38 20.61
C PRO A 548 -30.70 1.56 21.01
N ALA A 549 -30.36 2.61 21.77
CA ALA A 549 -28.97 2.99 22.07
C ALA A 549 -28.12 1.87 22.71
N ASN A 550 -28.78 0.90 23.35
CA ASN A 550 -28.21 -0.31 23.95
C ASN A 550 -27.92 -1.45 22.96
N LEU A 551 -28.29 -1.32 21.69
CA LEU A 551 -28.03 -2.26 20.59
C LEU A 551 -27.27 -1.62 19.41
N ALA A 552 -26.84 -0.35 19.55
CA ALA A 552 -26.06 0.37 18.56
C ALA A 552 -24.61 -0.17 18.52
N MET A 553 -24.44 -1.41 18.08
CA MET A 553 -23.17 -1.80 17.47
C MET A 553 -23.15 -1.16 16.08
N PRO A 554 -22.11 -0.38 15.72
CA PRO A 554 -21.92 -0.01 14.33
C PRO A 554 -21.87 -1.31 13.54
N ILE A 555 -22.82 -1.52 12.61
CA ILE A 555 -22.71 -2.61 11.63
C ILE A 555 -21.61 -2.18 10.65
N SER A 556 -20.38 -2.17 11.14
CA SER A 556 -19.20 -1.85 10.35
C SER A 556 -18.96 -3.00 9.37
N GLY A 557 -18.81 -2.67 8.09
CA GLY A 557 -18.54 -3.64 7.01
C GLY A 557 -19.73 -4.01 6.11
N GLY A 558 -20.94 -3.48 6.34
CA GLY A 558 -22.10 -3.74 5.47
C GLY A 558 -22.03 -3.06 4.10
N TRP A 559 -22.72 -3.61 3.10
CA TRP A 559 -22.81 -3.06 1.73
C TRP A 559 -23.59 -1.75 1.62
N ILE A 560 -24.57 -1.55 2.50
CA ILE A 560 -25.34 -0.31 2.63
C ILE A 560 -24.90 0.37 3.92
N GLU A 561 -24.57 1.65 3.83
CA GLU A 561 -24.21 2.45 4.99
C GLU A 561 -25.46 2.63 5.87
N ASN A 562 -25.35 2.30 7.17
CA ASN A 562 -26.47 2.39 8.12
C ASN A 562 -27.73 1.63 7.67
N GLY A 563 -27.56 0.55 6.89
CA GLY A 563 -28.66 -0.21 6.32
C GLY A 563 -28.38 -1.70 6.22
N ILE A 564 -29.41 -2.43 5.79
CA ILE A 564 -29.37 -3.87 5.53
C ILE A 564 -29.75 -4.15 4.09
N ILE A 565 -29.14 -5.18 3.53
CA ILE A 565 -29.52 -5.76 2.25
C ILE A 565 -29.93 -7.21 2.50
N ALA A 566 -31.14 -7.56 2.13
CA ALA A 566 -31.73 -8.87 2.42
C ALA A 566 -32.13 -9.57 1.12
N LYS A 567 -31.84 -10.86 1.04
CA LYS A 567 -32.35 -11.74 -0.02
C LYS A 567 -33.86 -11.92 0.17
N ILE A 568 -34.65 -11.62 -0.85
CA ILE A 568 -36.12 -11.67 -0.78
C ILE A 568 -36.75 -12.76 -1.66
N THR A 569 -35.96 -13.42 -2.52
CA THR A 569 -36.40 -14.57 -3.32
C THR A 569 -35.48 -15.76 -3.15
N GLN A 570 -35.95 -16.94 -3.56
CA GLN A 570 -35.08 -18.03 -3.95
C GLN A 570 -34.32 -17.68 -5.26
N PRO A 571 -33.32 -18.49 -5.66
CA PRO A 571 -32.80 -18.47 -7.03
C PRO A 571 -33.91 -18.32 -8.09
N LEU A 572 -33.68 -17.48 -9.09
CA LEU A 572 -34.61 -17.21 -10.20
C LEU A 572 -34.39 -18.13 -11.42
N ASP A 573 -33.30 -18.89 -11.42
CA ASP A 573 -32.84 -19.77 -12.50
C ASP A 573 -33.28 -21.23 -12.36
#